data_AF-A0A645HFL0-F1
#
_entry.id   AF-A0A645HFL0-F1
#
_cell.length_a   1.000
_cell.length_b   1.000
_cell.length_c   1.000
_cell.angle_alpha   90.00
_cell.angle_beta   90.00
_cell.angle_gamma   90.00
#
_symmetry.space_group_name_H-M   'P 1'
#
loop_
_entity.id
_entity.type
_entity.pdbx_description
1 polymer ?
#
loop_
_entity_poly.entity_id
_entity_poly.type
_entity_poly.pdbx_seq_one_letter_code
_entity_poly.pdbx_strand_id
1 'polypeptide(L)' 'MIETAKRQALNPLDYVEALCTFGPGCSTDEQWEALLPWKIDLSRLDEVRERRFAAKADPGRTSSYNFVGATR' A
#
# COMPACT_ATOMS: atom_id res chain seq x y z
N MET A 1 -12.77 10.64 4.68
CA MET A 1 -12.08 9.34 4.54
C MET A 1 -11.44 8.89 5.85
N ILE A 2 -10.43 9.58 6.40
CA ILE A 2 -9.76 9.14 7.63
C ILE A 2 -10.69 9.10 8.85
N GLU A 3 -11.52 10.13 9.07
CA GLU A 3 -12.53 10.11 10.15
C GLU A 3 -13.57 9.00 9.95
N THR A 4 -13.86 8.63 8.71
CA THR A 4 -14.72 7.50 8.38
C THR A 4 -14.04 6.17 8.68
N ALA A 5 -12.73 6.04 8.43
CA ALA A 5 -11.93 4.88 8.81
C ALA A 5 -11.87 4.69 10.33
N LYS A 6 -11.69 5.77 11.10
CA LYS A 6 -11.81 5.74 12.56
C LYS A 6 -13.18 5.23 13.00
N ARG A 7 -14.26 5.69 12.37
CA ARG A 7 -15.63 5.21 12.64
C ARG A 7 -15.82 3.72 12.29
N GLN A 8 -15.08 3.19 11.33
CA GLN A 8 -15.05 1.78 10.97
C GLN A 8 -14.07 0.96 11.83
N ALA A 9 -13.57 1.52 12.93
CA ALA A 9 -12.58 0.90 13.82
C ALA A 9 -11.28 0.47 13.13
N LEU A 10 -10.93 1.11 12.00
CA LEU A 10 -9.64 0.92 11.35
C LEU A 10 -8.57 1.78 12.00
N ASN A 11 -7.35 1.27 12.06
CA ASN A 11 -6.19 2.09 12.39
C ASN A 11 -5.98 3.15 11.29
N PRO A 12 -5.98 4.46 11.63
CA PRO A 12 -5.82 5.52 10.64
C PRO A 12 -4.51 5.46 9.85
N LEU A 13 -3.42 5.02 10.48
CA LEU A 13 -2.10 4.96 9.84
C LEU A 13 -2.03 3.80 8.84
N ASP A 14 -2.53 2.62 9.22
CA ASP A 14 -2.60 1.47 8.30
C ASP A 14 -3.49 1.78 7.09
N TYR A 15 -4.62 2.47 7.33
CA TYR A 15 -5.51 2.90 6.25
C TYR A 15 -4.83 3.88 5.30
N VAL A 16 -4.08 4.87 5.83
CA VAL A 16 -3.32 5.82 5.00
C VAL A 16 -2.22 5.11 4.22
N GLU A 17 -1.48 4.19 4.85
CA GLU A 17 -0.44 3.42 4.16
C GLU A 17 -1.05 2.57 3.03
N ALA A 18 -2.20 1.93 3.27
CA ALA A 18 -2.90 1.16 2.24
C ALA A 18 -3.33 2.04 1.06
N LEU A 19 -3.86 3.24 1.31
CA LEU A 19 -4.20 4.21 0.25
C LEU A 19 -2.98 4.62 -0.57
N CYS A 20 -1.86 4.95 0.09
CA CYS A 20 -0.62 5.33 -0.59
C CYS A 20 0.03 4.16 -1.34
N THR A 21 -0.17 2.93 -0.88
CA THR A 21 0.39 1.72 -1.50
C THR A 21 -0.43 1.25 -2.70
N PHE A 22 -1.76 1.24 -2.59
CA PHE A 22 -2.64 0.65 -3.61
C PHE A 22 -3.30 1.66 -4.54
N GLY A 23 -3.55 2.89 -4.05
CA GLY A 23 -4.20 3.96 -4.81
C GLY A 23 -3.52 4.30 -6.14
N PRO A 24 -2.18 4.41 -6.23
CA PRO A 24 -1.50 4.68 -7.51
C PRO A 24 -1.73 3.62 -8.59
N GLY A 25 -2.11 2.39 -8.19
CA GLY A 25 -2.42 1.30 -9.12
C GLY A 25 -3.88 1.25 -9.59
N CYS A 26 -4.77 2.06 -9.01
CA CYS A 26 -6.19 2.08 -9.35
C CYS A 26 -6.47 2.92 -10.60
N SER A 27 -7.24 2.35 -11.53
CA SER A 27 -7.64 2.96 -12.79
C SER A 27 -9.14 2.90 -13.06
N THR A 28 -9.92 2.13 -12.29
CA THR A 28 -11.38 2.04 -12.42
C THR A 28 -12.08 2.44 -11.13
N ASP A 29 -13.35 2.84 -11.23
CA ASP A 29 -14.16 3.21 -10.07
C ASP A 29 -14.30 2.05 -9.08
N GLU A 30 -14.44 0.82 -9.56
CA GLU A 30 -14.50 -0.38 -8.69
C GLU A 30 -13.22 -0.57 -7.89
N GLN A 31 -12.06 -0.27 -8.49
CA GLN A 31 -10.78 -0.35 -7.80
C GLN A 31 -10.65 0.73 -6.73
N TRP A 32 -11.15 1.94 -7.01
CA TRP A 32 -11.23 3.01 -6.02
C TRP A 32 -12.22 2.70 -4.90
N GLU A 33 -13.39 2.13 -5.23
CA GLU A 33 -14.38 1.71 -4.24
C GLU A 33 -13.84 0.64 -3.30
N ALA A 34 -13.02 -0.29 -3.81
CA ALA A 34 -12.39 -1.31 -2.98
C ALA A 34 -11.48 -0.71 -1.90
N LEU A 35 -11.04 0.55 -2.03
CA LEU A 35 -10.23 1.26 -1.03
C LEU A 35 -11.07 2.02 0.01
N LEU A 36 -12.40 1.96 -0.07
CA LEU A 36 -13.26 2.60 0.93
C LEU A 36 -13.11 1.94 2.30
N PRO A 37 -13.24 2.69 3.40
CA PRO A 37 -12.93 2.17 4.74
C PRO A 37 -13.73 0.94 5.17
N TRP A 38 -14.89 0.69 4.58
CA TRP A 38 -15.73 -0.49 4.88
C TRP A 38 -15.56 -1.64 3.88
N LYS A 39 -14.76 -1.45 2.82
CA LYS A 39 -14.48 -2.45 1.79
C LYS A 39 -13.00 -2.88 1.77
N ILE A 40 -12.11 -2.03 2.26
CA ILE A 40 -10.66 -2.23 2.15
C ILE A 40 -10.20 -3.47 2.92
N ASP A 41 -9.42 -4.29 2.22
CA ASP A 41 -8.74 -5.44 2.80
C ASP A 41 -7.32 -5.04 3.23
N LEU A 42 -7.14 -4.77 4.52
CA LEU A 42 -5.85 -4.38 5.10
C LEU A 42 -4.90 -5.57 5.27
N SER A 43 -5.34 -6.82 5.18
CA SER A 43 -4.45 -7.98 5.29
C SER A 43 -3.41 -8.02 4.15
N ARG A 44 -3.77 -7.46 2.99
CA ARG A 44 -2.86 -7.24 1.86
C ARG A 44 -1.70 -6.31 2.18
N LEU A 45 -1.87 -5.42 3.15
CA LEU A 45 -0.80 -4.52 3.59
C LEU A 45 0.27 -5.29 4.37
N ASP A 46 -0.12 -6.29 5.14
CA ASP A 46 0.81 -7.15 5.88
C ASP A 46 1.68 -7.96 4.93
N GLU A 47 1.11 -8.53 3.85
CA GLU A 47 1.90 -9.19 2.80
C GLU A 47 2.94 -8.25 2.16
N VAL A 48 2.57 -6.99 1.92
CA VAL A 48 3.50 -5.99 1.36
C VAL A 48 4.62 -5.68 2.34
N ARG A 49 4.30 -5.55 3.64
CA ARG A 49 5.29 -5.32 4.70
C ARG A 49 6.26 -6.50 4.80
N GLU A 50 5.76 -7.73 4.82
CA GLU A 50 6.59 -8.94 4.86
C GLU A 50 7.53 -9.02 3.66
N ARG A 51 7.04 -8.75 2.44
CA ARG A 51 7.88 -8.72 1.24
C ARG A 51 8.97 -7.65 1.32
N ARG A 52 8.67 -6.46 1.86
CA ARG A 52 9.65 -5.40 2.07
C ARG A 52 10.70 -5.81 3.10
N PHE A 53 10.31 -6.46 4.20
CA PHE A 53 11.23 -6.96 5.22
C PHE A 53 12.11 -8.11 4.72
N ALA A 54 11.57 -9.00 3.89
CA ALA A 54 12.31 -10.12 3.32
C ALA A 54 13.14 -9.75 2.08
N ALA A 55 13.02 -8.52 1.57
CA ALA A 55 13.72 -8.07 0.38
C ALA A 55 15.24 -8.13 0.59
N LYS A 56 15.92 -8.87 -0.29
CA LYS A 56 17.38 -8.94 -0.33
C LYS A 56 17.89 -8.09 -1.49
N ALA A 57 19.09 -7.54 -1.33
CA ALA A 57 19.78 -6.93 -2.45
C ALA A 57 19.94 -7.97 -3.57
N ASP A 58 19.61 -7.57 -4.80
CA ASP A 58 19.92 -8.30 -6.02
C ASP A 58 21.44 -8.53 -6.11
N PRO A 59 21.91 -9.79 -6.06
CA PRO A 59 23.33 -10.13 -6.08
C PRO A 59 23.98 -9.88 -7.45
N GLY A 60 23.19 -9.76 -8.52
CA GLY A 60 23.69 -9.46 -9.87
C GLY A 60 23.84 -7.97 -10.17
N ARG A 61 23.44 -7.09 -9.24
CA ARG A 61 23.41 -5.65 -9.49
C ARG A 61 24.81 -5.05 -9.42
N THR A 62 25.23 -4.39 -10.50
CA THR A 62 26.52 -3.70 -10.63
C THR A 62 26.44 -2.19 -10.36
N SER A 63 25.24 -1.63 -10.26
CA SER A 63 24.97 -0.20 -10.03
C SER A 63 24.28 0.05 -8.68
N SER A 64 24.42 1.25 -8.12
CA SER A 64 23.80 1.62 -6.84
C SER A 64 22.27 1.54 -6.88
N TYR A 65 21.65 1.26 -5.73
CA TYR A 65 20.21 1.43 -5.55
C TYR A 65 19.90 2.92 -5.47
N ASN A 66 19.20 3.43 -6.48
CA ASN A 66 18.61 4.75 -6.44
C ASN A 66 17.17 4.57 -5.95
N PHE A 67 16.85 5.16 -4.80
CA PHE A 67 15.48 5.18 -4.29
C PHE A 67 14.70 6.21 -5.10
N VAL A 68 14.15 5.77 -6.22
CA VAL A 68 13.13 6.52 -6.95
C VAL A 68 11.78 6.15 -6.35
N GLY A 69 10.86 7.11 -6.25
CA GLY A 69 9.49 6.83 -5.78
C GLY A 69 8.79 5.79 -6.66
N ALA A 70 7.51 5.54 -6.42
CA ALA A 70 6.71 4.69 -7.30
C ALA A 70 6.54 5.35 -8.69
N THR A 71 7.57 5.28 -9.52
CA THR A 71 7.57 5.67 -10.93
C THR A 71 7.24 4.43 -11.75
N ARG A 72 6.18 4.56 -12.55
CA ARG A 72 5.60 3.52 -13.40
C ARG A 72 6.45 3.26 -14.64
#